data_AF-A0A8T4TJB4-F1
#
_entry.id   AF-A0A8T4TJB4-F1
#
_cell.length_a   1.000
_cell.length_b   1.000
_cell.length_c   1.000
_cell.angle_alpha   90.00
_cell.angle_beta   90.00
_cell.angle_gamma   90.00
#
_symmetry.space_group_name_H-M   'P 1'
#
loop_
_entity.id
_entity.type
_entity.pdbx_description
1 polymer ?
#
loop_
_entity_poly.entity_id
_entity_poly.type
_entity_poly.pdbx_seq_one_letter_code
_entity_poly.pdbx_strand_id
1 'polypeptide(L)'
;MKKSQWMALFIIVIMASSTVGFIFSFKEPSNTQGGSVKYKGQEFLTTQDGRWVTSINNVQFVFDNSPEQLDAEIPAFNFGSKVYIISDPNEEDPYLSYNMQKLAYTLQSTSRAVVDACDREEGCPEQTPIKNCVEDAVYLKVSEENKIYKEDKCVVIEGDKEGMAKAVDKLNLGLVGLR
;
A
#
# COMPACT_ATOMS: atom_id res chain seq x y z
N MET A 1 9.99 61.51 0.56
CA MET A 1 8.99 60.67 -0.14
C MET A 1 7.61 61.07 0.30
N LYS A 2 6.65 61.22 -0.63
CA LYS A 2 5.25 61.51 -0.29
C LYS A 2 4.66 60.28 0.42
N LYS A 3 3.80 60.47 1.43
CA LYS A 3 3.23 59.37 2.24
C LYS A 3 2.59 58.24 1.40
N SER A 4 2.12 58.56 0.19
CA SER A 4 1.57 57.60 -0.77
C SER A 4 2.61 56.66 -1.40
N GLN A 5 3.86 57.11 -1.58
CA GLN A 5 4.93 56.29 -2.16
C GLN A 5 5.47 55.26 -1.15
N TRP A 6 5.38 55.57 0.15
CA TRP A 6 5.80 54.66 1.21
C TRP A 6 4.84 53.47 1.38
N MET A 7 3.53 53.71 1.21
CA MET A 7 2.53 52.63 1.20
C MET A 7 2.72 51.68 0.02
N ALA A 8 2.99 52.20 -1.18
CA ALA A 8 3.22 51.37 -2.35
C ALA A 8 4.47 50.47 -2.19
N LEU A 9 5.56 51.02 -1.64
CA LEU A 9 6.78 50.26 -1.37
C LEU A 9 6.52 49.14 -0.33
N PHE A 10 5.76 49.44 0.72
CA PHE A 10 5.42 48.47 1.76
C PHE A 10 4.62 47.29 1.20
N ILE A 11 3.66 47.55 0.31
CA ILE A 11 2.85 46.51 -0.34
C ILE A 11 3.73 45.60 -1.23
N ILE A 12 4.69 46.17 -1.97
CA ILE A 12 5.62 45.40 -2.82
C ILE A 12 6.51 44.48 -1.97
N VAL A 13 7.00 44.98 -0.84
CA VAL A 13 7.84 44.18 0.08
C VAL A 13 7.05 43.01 0.68
N ILE A 14 5.78 43.22 1.04
CA ILE A 14 4.91 42.13 1.53
C ILE A 14 4.73 41.05 0.46
N MET A 15 4.42 41.45 -0.79
CA MET A 15 4.24 40.49 -1.89
C MET A 15 5.53 39.74 -2.25
N ALA A 16 6.70 40.38 -2.13
CA ALA A 16 7.97 39.69 -2.36
C ALA A 16 8.34 38.77 -1.19
N SER A 17 8.07 39.18 0.06
CA SER A 17 8.40 38.40 1.25
C SER A 17 7.64 37.07 1.35
N SER A 18 6.41 37.01 0.81
CA SER A 18 5.60 35.78 0.83
C SER A 18 6.17 34.67 -0.04
N THR A 19 6.91 35.02 -1.11
CA THR A 19 7.60 34.04 -1.95
C THR A 19 8.94 33.56 -1.39
N VAL A 20 9.61 34.36 -0.56
CA VAL A 20 10.91 33.99 0.02
C VAL A 20 10.77 32.89 1.07
N GLY A 21 9.66 32.86 1.81
CA GLY A 21 9.36 31.79 2.77
C GLY A 21 9.28 30.40 2.12
N PHE A 22 8.74 30.31 0.90
CA PHE A 22 8.68 29.05 0.15
C PHE A 22 10.05 28.52 -0.24
N ILE A 23 11.03 29.39 -0.53
CA ILE A 23 12.38 28.97 -0.94
C ILE A 23 13.16 28.40 0.25
N PHE A 24 12.96 28.93 1.46
CA PHE A 24 13.65 28.44 2.66
C PHE A 24 12.99 27.20 3.29
N SER A 25 11.73 26.88 2.97
CA SER A 25 11.08 25.64 3.39
C SER A 25 11.53 24.38 2.63
N PHE A 26 12.34 24.51 1.59
CA PHE A 26 12.95 23.36 0.87
C PHE A 26 14.35 22.98 1.38
N LYS A 27 14.74 23.43 2.58
CA LYS A 27 15.90 22.84 3.25
C LYS A 27 15.44 21.53 3.90
N GLU A 28 15.86 20.41 3.30
CA GLU A 28 15.66 19.06 3.80
C GLU A 28 15.81 19.01 5.33
N PRO A 29 14.80 18.53 6.09
CA PRO A 29 15.02 18.13 7.46
C PRO A 29 15.76 16.78 7.44
N SER A 30 17.09 16.84 7.30
CA SER A 30 17.99 15.74 7.66
C SER A 30 18.07 15.64 9.19
N ASN A 31 17.03 15.10 9.82
CA ASN A 31 17.06 14.43 11.14
C ASN A 31 15.62 14.11 11.59
N THR A 32 14.98 13.16 10.91
CA THR A 32 13.91 12.42 11.56
C THR A 32 14.53 11.09 11.96
N GLN A 33 14.46 10.74 13.24
CA GLN A 33 14.82 9.44 13.81
C GLN A 33 13.87 8.35 13.28
N GLY A 34 13.83 8.14 11.97
CA GLY A 34 13.27 6.95 11.34
C GLY A 34 14.43 6.01 11.05
N GLY A 35 14.35 4.77 11.52
CA GLY A 35 15.34 3.76 11.15
C GLY A 35 15.32 3.54 9.62
N SER A 36 16.50 3.39 9.02
CA SER A 36 16.63 2.87 7.66
C SER A 36 17.08 1.42 7.73
N VAL A 37 16.40 0.51 7.03
CA VAL A 37 16.81 -0.89 6.89
C VAL A 37 17.01 -1.19 5.41
N LYS A 38 18.08 -1.93 5.08
CA LYS A 38 18.36 -2.35 3.71
C LYS A 38 17.99 -3.82 3.56
N TYR A 39 16.96 -4.12 2.77
CA TYR A 39 16.47 -5.46 2.52
C TYR A 39 16.58 -5.79 1.03
N LYS A 40 17.31 -6.86 0.68
CA LYS A 40 17.56 -7.31 -0.71
C LYS A 40 18.02 -6.20 -1.65
N GLY A 41 18.87 -5.29 -1.15
CA GLY A 41 19.41 -4.17 -1.92
C GLY A 41 18.52 -2.93 -1.95
N GLN A 42 17.25 -3.04 -1.53
CA GLN A 42 16.30 -1.95 -1.45
C GLN A 42 16.32 -1.30 -0.06
N GLU A 43 16.25 0.04 -0.02
CA GLU A 43 16.20 0.80 1.23
C GLU A 43 14.75 1.00 1.68
N PHE A 44 14.48 0.72 2.96
CA PHE A 44 13.21 0.95 3.62
C PHE A 44 13.41 1.98 4.73
N LEU A 45 12.52 2.95 4.79
CA LEU A 45 12.50 4.00 5.80
C LEU A 45 11.30 3.77 6.73
N THR A 46 11.53 3.84 8.03
CA THR A 46 10.43 3.80 9.00
C THR A 46 9.76 5.17 9.12
N THR A 47 8.44 5.22 9.04
CA THR A 47 7.64 6.42 9.29
C THR A 47 7.37 6.61 10.77
N GLN A 48 6.90 7.81 11.17
CA GLN A 48 6.64 8.14 12.58
C GLN A 48 5.56 7.25 13.23
N ASP A 49 4.68 6.66 12.42
CA ASP A 49 3.63 5.73 12.85
C ASP A 49 4.07 4.25 12.80
N GLY A 50 5.37 3.97 12.59
CA GLY A 50 5.94 2.63 12.66
C GLY A 50 5.79 1.78 11.39
N ARG A 51 5.26 2.34 10.30
CA ARG A 51 5.20 1.67 9.00
C ARG A 51 6.52 1.77 8.25
N TRP A 52 6.71 0.88 7.28
CA TRP A 52 7.91 0.80 6.45
C TRP A 52 7.59 1.26 5.05
N VAL A 53 8.40 2.16 4.52
CA VAL A 53 8.17 2.77 3.22
C VAL A 53 9.39 2.59 2.34
N THR A 54 9.15 2.24 1.09
CA THR A 54 10.20 2.16 0.08
C THR A 54 9.72 2.73 -1.26
N SER A 55 10.66 3.10 -2.13
CA SER A 55 10.36 3.60 -3.46
C SER A 55 11.02 2.70 -4.52
N ILE A 56 10.22 2.12 -5.40
CA ILE A 56 10.66 1.25 -6.48
C ILE A 56 10.09 1.83 -7.77
N ASN A 57 10.95 2.15 -8.74
CA ASN A 57 10.55 2.79 -10.00
C ASN A 57 9.70 4.06 -9.81
N ASN A 58 10.06 4.89 -8.82
CA ASN A 58 9.33 6.11 -8.41
C ASN A 58 7.90 5.87 -7.88
N VAL A 59 7.54 4.61 -7.58
CA VAL A 59 6.29 4.29 -6.88
C VAL A 59 6.61 3.98 -5.42
N GLN A 60 5.86 4.61 -4.52
CA GLN A 60 6.02 4.41 -3.09
C GLN A 60 5.17 3.24 -2.61
N PHE A 61 5.77 2.30 -1.89
CA PHE A 61 5.09 1.17 -1.27
C PHE A 61 5.17 1.28 0.24
N VAL A 62 4.08 0.95 0.92
CA VAL A 62 3.94 1.02 2.38
C VAL A 62 3.65 -0.38 2.92
N PHE A 63 4.40 -0.79 3.93
CA PHE A 63 4.29 -2.07 4.61
C PHE A 63 4.04 -1.81 6.10
N ASP A 64 3.21 -2.64 6.75
CA ASP A 64 2.92 -2.50 8.18
C ASP A 64 3.96 -3.23 9.03
N ASN A 65 4.66 -4.19 8.42
CA ASN A 65 5.65 -5.03 9.07
C ASN A 65 7.05 -4.78 8.48
N SER A 66 8.08 -5.04 9.29
CA SER A 66 9.47 -4.94 8.83
C SER A 66 9.73 -5.99 7.74
N PRO A 67 10.41 -5.63 6.63
CA PRO A 67 10.71 -6.59 5.57
C PRO A 67 11.53 -7.79 6.05
N GLU A 68 12.37 -7.62 7.09
CA GLU A 68 13.16 -8.71 7.69
C GLU A 68 12.29 -9.74 8.43
N GLN A 69 11.13 -9.34 8.95
CA GLN A 69 10.20 -10.24 9.65
C GLN A 69 9.35 -11.08 8.68
N LEU A 70 9.36 -10.73 7.39
CA LEU A 70 8.51 -11.31 6.36
C LEU A 70 9.25 -12.37 5.51
N ASP A 71 10.49 -12.73 5.86
CA ASP A 71 11.39 -13.55 5.04
C ASP A 71 11.01 -15.05 4.93
N ALA A 72 9.81 -15.43 5.37
CA ALA A 72 9.31 -16.79 5.16
C ALA A 72 8.97 -17.04 3.67
N GLU A 73 8.89 -18.30 3.26
CA GLU A 73 8.48 -18.62 1.88
C GLU A 73 6.96 -18.44 1.69
N ILE A 74 6.54 -17.92 0.52
CA ILE A 74 5.14 -17.97 0.05
C ILE A 74 5.06 -18.89 -1.18
N PRO A 75 3.88 -19.45 -1.53
CA PRO A 75 3.76 -20.23 -2.76
C PRO A 75 4.25 -19.45 -3.98
N ALA A 76 4.76 -20.16 -5.00
CA ALA A 76 5.06 -19.51 -6.28
C ALA A 76 3.75 -19.09 -6.96
N PHE A 77 3.63 -17.80 -7.29
CA PHE A 77 2.48 -17.24 -7.99
C PHE A 77 2.94 -16.47 -9.22
N ASN A 78 2.10 -16.47 -10.25
CA ASN A 78 2.30 -15.67 -11.44
C ASN A 78 0.92 -15.21 -11.91
N PHE A 79 0.57 -13.98 -11.53
CA PHE A 79 -0.68 -13.37 -11.95
C PHE A 79 -0.53 -12.75 -13.34
N GLY A 80 -1.51 -13.01 -14.20
CA GLY A 80 -1.67 -12.34 -15.47
C GLY A 80 -2.03 -10.86 -15.33
N SER A 81 -2.53 -10.28 -16.42
CA SER A 81 -2.84 -8.84 -16.51
C SER A 81 -4.09 -8.42 -15.73
N LYS A 82 -4.96 -9.37 -15.36
CA LYS A 82 -6.17 -9.11 -14.57
C LYS A 82 -6.16 -10.02 -13.35
N VAL A 83 -6.38 -9.45 -12.17
CA VAL A 83 -6.41 -10.16 -10.88
C VAL A 83 -7.68 -9.80 -10.14
N TYR A 84 -8.37 -10.80 -9.62
CA TYR A 84 -9.51 -10.57 -8.74
C TYR A 84 -9.07 -10.58 -7.28
N ILE A 85 -9.62 -9.70 -6.46
CA ILE A 85 -9.48 -9.79 -5.00
C ILE A 85 -10.81 -10.31 -4.47
N ILE A 86 -10.80 -11.53 -3.97
CA ILE A 86 -11.99 -12.24 -3.49
C ILE A 86 -12.07 -12.04 -1.97
N SER A 87 -13.27 -11.74 -1.48
CA SER A 87 -13.61 -11.71 -0.04
C SER A 87 -15.02 -12.26 0.20
N ASP A 88 -15.31 -12.61 1.45
CA ASP A 88 -16.70 -12.89 1.88
C ASP A 88 -17.46 -11.56 1.98
N PRO A 89 -18.56 -11.36 1.24
CA PRO A 89 -19.30 -10.10 1.27
C PRO A 89 -20.02 -9.82 2.59
N ASN A 90 -20.18 -10.82 3.47
CA ASN A 90 -20.79 -10.66 4.78
C ASN A 90 -19.75 -10.38 5.88
N GLU A 91 -18.46 -10.39 5.54
CA GLU A 91 -17.38 -10.12 6.49
C GLU A 91 -17.15 -8.61 6.61
N GLU A 92 -17.76 -8.01 7.64
CA GLU A 92 -17.58 -6.59 7.96
C GLU A 92 -16.34 -6.35 8.85
N ASP A 93 -15.15 -6.62 8.30
CA ASP A 93 -13.88 -6.31 8.97
C ASP A 93 -13.15 -5.10 8.29
N PRO A 94 -12.98 -3.96 9.00
CA PRO A 94 -12.20 -2.83 8.50
C PRO A 94 -10.75 -3.19 8.11
N TYR A 95 -10.14 -4.17 8.79
CA TYR A 95 -8.80 -4.65 8.49
C TYR A 95 -8.77 -5.46 7.19
N LEU A 96 -9.80 -6.25 6.90
CA LEU A 96 -9.95 -6.90 5.61
C LEU A 96 -10.01 -5.86 4.49
N SER A 97 -10.88 -4.86 4.63
CA SER A 97 -11.04 -3.77 3.65
C SER A 97 -9.73 -2.98 3.42
N TYR A 98 -8.99 -2.70 4.49
CA TYR A 98 -7.68 -2.04 4.39
C TYR A 98 -6.66 -2.89 3.64
N ASN A 99 -6.58 -4.19 3.96
CA ASN A 99 -5.65 -5.13 3.32
C ASN A 99 -5.98 -5.37 1.84
N MET A 100 -7.28 -5.43 1.48
CA MET A 100 -7.73 -5.48 0.09
C MET A 100 -7.24 -4.26 -0.70
N GLN A 101 -7.45 -3.05 -0.18
CA GLN A 101 -7.03 -1.81 -0.83
C GLN A 101 -5.50 -1.74 -0.99
N LYS A 102 -4.76 -2.13 0.04
CA LYS A 102 -3.30 -2.16 0.02
C LYS A 102 -2.74 -3.14 -1.00
N LEU A 103 -3.34 -4.33 -1.09
CA LEU A 103 -3.02 -5.32 -2.12
C LEU A 103 -3.39 -4.81 -3.53
N ALA A 104 -4.57 -4.22 -3.69
CA ALA A 104 -5.03 -3.65 -4.95
C ALA A 104 -4.06 -2.59 -5.46
N TYR A 105 -3.60 -1.69 -4.59
CA TYR A 105 -2.59 -0.68 -4.92
C TYR A 105 -1.29 -1.30 -5.44
N THR A 106 -0.80 -2.36 -4.78
CA THR A 106 0.44 -3.06 -5.19
C THR A 106 0.28 -3.78 -6.52
N LEU A 107 -0.87 -4.40 -6.77
CA LEU A 107 -1.18 -5.04 -8.05
C LEU A 107 -1.29 -4.00 -9.18
N GLN A 108 -1.97 -2.88 -8.95
CA GLN A 108 -2.14 -1.81 -9.94
C GLN A 108 -0.81 -1.13 -10.29
N SER A 109 0.01 -0.83 -9.29
CA SER A 109 1.36 -0.27 -9.50
C SER A 109 2.32 -1.21 -10.23
N THR A 110 2.00 -2.51 -10.27
CA THR A 110 2.71 -3.51 -11.06
C THR A 110 2.00 -3.84 -12.38
N SER A 111 1.19 -2.90 -12.90
CA SER A 111 0.50 -2.95 -14.20
C SER A 111 -0.55 -4.06 -14.34
N ARG A 112 -1.24 -4.42 -13.25
CA ARG A 112 -2.35 -5.37 -13.26
C ARG A 112 -3.69 -4.66 -13.07
N ALA A 113 -4.68 -5.02 -13.86
CA ALA A 113 -6.06 -4.63 -13.63
C ALA A 113 -6.60 -5.40 -12.42
N VAL A 114 -7.10 -4.68 -11.42
CA VAL A 114 -7.65 -5.27 -10.20
C VAL A 114 -9.16 -5.13 -10.21
N VAL A 115 -9.87 -6.20 -9.87
CA VAL A 115 -11.33 -6.19 -9.75
C VAL A 115 -11.72 -6.87 -8.45
N ASP A 116 -12.46 -6.17 -7.59
CA ASP A 116 -13.01 -6.78 -6.38
C ASP A 116 -14.07 -7.82 -6.76
N ALA A 117 -14.14 -8.91 -6.01
CA ALA A 117 -15.03 -10.03 -6.27
C ALA A 117 -15.52 -10.63 -4.95
N CYS A 118 -16.69 -11.26 -4.98
CA CYS A 118 -17.23 -12.00 -3.84
C CYS A 118 -17.03 -13.50 -4.02
N ASP A 119 -16.95 -14.23 -2.91
CA ASP A 119 -16.92 -15.69 -2.90
C ASP A 119 -18.32 -16.33 -3.07
N ARG A 120 -19.40 -15.56 -2.85
CA ARG A 120 -20.80 -16.00 -2.93
C ARG A 120 -21.74 -14.87 -3.33
N GLU A 121 -22.93 -15.24 -3.80
CA GLU A 121 -23.96 -14.31 -4.26
C GLU A 121 -24.67 -13.57 -3.11
N GLU A 122 -24.92 -14.25 -2.00
CA GLU A 122 -25.59 -13.66 -0.84
C GLU A 122 -24.73 -12.58 -0.18
N GLY A 123 -25.27 -11.35 -0.11
CA GLY A 123 -24.58 -10.18 0.44
C GLY A 123 -23.69 -9.44 -0.57
N CYS A 124 -23.45 -10.00 -1.76
CA CYS A 124 -22.59 -9.39 -2.76
C CYS A 124 -23.29 -8.24 -3.52
N PRO A 125 -22.62 -7.09 -3.76
CA PRO A 125 -23.19 -6.01 -4.57
C PRO A 125 -23.47 -6.46 -6.02
N GLU A 126 -24.58 -5.97 -6.62
CA GLU A 126 -25.06 -6.42 -7.95
C GLU A 126 -24.04 -6.32 -9.09
N GLN A 127 -23.08 -5.40 -8.99
CA GLN A 127 -22.06 -5.17 -10.03
C GLN A 127 -20.73 -5.89 -9.74
N THR A 128 -20.61 -6.52 -8.57
CA THR A 128 -19.41 -7.23 -8.14
C THR A 128 -19.49 -8.67 -8.63
N PRO A 129 -18.50 -9.16 -9.40
CA PRO A 129 -18.54 -10.51 -9.92
C PRO A 129 -18.36 -11.54 -8.80
N ILE A 130 -19.10 -12.66 -8.91
CA ILE A 130 -18.86 -13.85 -8.09
C ILE A 130 -17.71 -14.63 -8.72
N LYS A 131 -16.65 -14.87 -7.94
CA LYS A 131 -15.46 -15.56 -8.42
C LYS A 131 -15.05 -16.67 -7.47
N ASN A 132 -14.46 -17.67 -8.08
CA ASN A 132 -13.77 -18.77 -7.42
C ASN A 132 -12.32 -18.83 -7.94
N CYS A 133 -11.54 -19.75 -7.41
CA CYS A 133 -10.11 -19.84 -7.68
C CYS A 133 -9.70 -20.38 -9.07
N VAL A 134 -10.61 -20.30 -10.05
CA VAL A 134 -10.40 -20.73 -11.45
C VAL A 134 -9.65 -19.68 -12.28
N GLU A 135 -9.74 -18.40 -11.90
CA GLU A 135 -9.02 -17.27 -12.49
C GLU A 135 -7.92 -16.76 -11.56
N ASP A 136 -7.01 -15.93 -12.09
CA ASP A 136 -5.96 -15.30 -11.29
C ASP A 136 -6.59 -14.42 -10.22
N ALA A 137 -6.44 -14.82 -8.97
CA ALA A 137 -7.08 -14.15 -7.86
C ALA A 137 -6.25 -14.21 -6.58
N VAL A 138 -6.54 -13.28 -5.67
CA VAL A 138 -6.12 -13.36 -4.28
C VAL A 138 -7.37 -13.42 -3.42
N TYR A 139 -7.51 -14.47 -2.63
CA TYR A 139 -8.67 -14.66 -1.77
C TYR A 139 -8.25 -14.38 -0.33
N LEU A 140 -8.81 -13.33 0.26
CA LEU A 140 -8.62 -12.99 1.67
C LEU A 140 -9.77 -13.57 2.49
N LYS A 141 -9.44 -14.37 3.51
CA LYS A 141 -10.40 -14.94 4.46
C LYS A 141 -9.99 -14.60 5.88
N VAL A 142 -10.94 -14.12 6.68
CA VAL A 142 -10.73 -13.97 8.12
C VAL A 142 -10.76 -15.35 8.76
N SER A 143 -9.73 -15.67 9.55
CA SER A 143 -9.56 -16.97 10.18
C SER A 143 -8.66 -16.84 11.41
N GLU A 144 -8.78 -17.74 12.39
CA GLU A 144 -7.81 -17.82 13.50
C GLU A 144 -6.46 -18.41 13.05
N GLU A 145 -6.45 -19.12 11.92
CA GLU A 145 -5.24 -19.70 11.34
C GLU A 145 -4.57 -18.74 10.35
N ASN A 146 -3.27 -18.52 10.55
CA ASN A 146 -2.46 -17.68 9.67
C ASN A 146 -1.75 -18.54 8.61
N LYS A 147 -2.26 -18.53 7.37
CA LYS A 147 -1.68 -19.32 6.28
C LYS A 147 -1.79 -18.63 4.92
N ILE A 148 -0.77 -18.86 4.10
CA ILE A 148 -0.73 -18.46 2.70
C ILE A 148 -0.51 -19.71 1.88
N TYR A 149 -1.46 -20.06 1.05
CA TYR A 149 -1.38 -21.25 0.22
C TYR A 149 -1.94 -20.99 -1.18
N LYS A 150 -1.68 -21.92 -2.09
CA LYS A 150 -2.18 -21.83 -3.45
C LYS A 150 -3.32 -22.82 -3.62
N GLU A 151 -4.43 -22.34 -4.14
CA GLU A 151 -5.60 -23.14 -4.50
C GLU A 151 -5.91 -22.84 -5.95
N ASP A 152 -5.64 -23.79 -6.85
CA ASP A 152 -5.72 -23.59 -8.30
C ASP A 152 -4.94 -22.36 -8.79
N LYS A 153 -5.64 -21.29 -9.22
CA LYS A 153 -5.05 -20.00 -9.63
C LYS A 153 -5.13 -18.91 -8.57
N CYS A 154 -5.71 -19.20 -7.42
CA CYS A 154 -5.70 -18.29 -6.27
C CYS A 154 -4.40 -18.39 -5.47
N VAL A 155 -3.98 -17.25 -4.95
CA VAL A 155 -3.27 -17.20 -3.68
C VAL A 155 -4.30 -16.95 -2.58
N VAL A 156 -4.48 -17.89 -1.67
CA VAL A 156 -5.39 -17.75 -0.54
C VAL A 156 -4.59 -17.29 0.67
N ILE A 157 -5.06 -16.23 1.30
CA ILE A 157 -4.54 -15.68 2.54
C ILE A 157 -5.63 -15.83 3.59
N GLU A 158 -5.35 -16.66 4.59
CA GLU A 158 -6.18 -16.76 5.79
C GLU A 158 -5.40 -16.18 6.97
N GLY A 159 -6.10 -15.45 7.82
CA GLY A 159 -5.51 -14.99 9.06
C GLY A 159 -6.40 -14.03 9.83
N ASP A 160 -5.98 -13.78 11.06
CA ASP A 160 -6.55 -12.74 11.90
C ASP A 160 -6.04 -11.37 11.43
N LYS A 161 -6.40 -10.32 12.16
CA LYS A 161 -5.95 -8.95 11.88
C LYS A 161 -4.42 -8.85 11.66
N GLU A 162 -3.62 -9.48 12.51
CA GLU A 162 -2.16 -9.35 12.47
C GLU A 162 -1.55 -10.27 11.40
N GLY A 163 -2.02 -11.51 11.34
CA GLY A 163 -1.56 -12.50 10.38
C GLY A 163 -1.92 -12.13 8.95
N MET A 164 -3.10 -11.58 8.71
CA MET A 164 -3.51 -11.09 7.39
C MET A 164 -2.63 -9.91 6.95
N ALA A 165 -2.36 -8.94 7.83
CA ALA A 165 -1.49 -7.81 7.52
C ALA A 165 -0.07 -8.28 7.14
N LYS A 166 0.50 -9.20 7.92
CA LYS A 166 1.80 -9.84 7.62
C LYS A 166 1.77 -10.58 6.29
N ALA A 167 0.71 -11.34 6.04
CA ALA A 167 0.59 -12.14 4.83
C ALA A 167 0.45 -11.28 3.56
N VAL A 168 -0.33 -10.21 3.62
CA VAL A 168 -0.49 -9.25 2.53
C VAL A 168 0.81 -8.48 2.28
N ASP A 169 1.50 -8.02 3.32
CA ASP A 169 2.83 -7.41 3.17
C ASP A 169 3.82 -8.32 2.48
N LYS A 170 3.82 -9.60 2.88
CA LYS A 170 4.68 -10.62 2.31
C LYS A 170 4.37 -10.89 0.84
N LEU A 171 3.09 -10.97 0.47
CA LEU A 171 2.67 -11.08 -0.92
C LEU A 171 3.08 -9.84 -1.73
N ASN A 172 2.91 -8.64 -1.16
CA ASN A 172 3.27 -7.37 -1.79
C ASN A 172 4.77 -7.26 -2.04
N LEU A 173 5.63 -7.69 -1.10
CA LEU A 173 7.09 -7.78 -1.31
C LEU A 173 7.43 -8.67 -2.51
N GLY A 174 6.74 -9.80 -2.67
CA GLY A 174 6.88 -10.66 -3.83
C GLY A 174 6.42 -10.01 -5.13
N LEU A 175 5.30 -9.29 -5.11
CA LEU A 175 4.76 -8.59 -6.28
C LEU A 175 5.69 -7.49 -6.81
N VAL A 176 6.40 -6.80 -5.91
CA VAL A 176 7.35 -5.72 -6.27
C VAL A 176 8.76 -6.24 -6.57
N GLY A 177 8.96 -7.56 -6.58
CA GLY A 177 10.24 -8.17 -6.95
C GLY A 177 11.30 -8.22 -5.84
N LEU A 178 10.89 -8.06 -4.57
CA LEU A 178 11.78 -8.16 -3.40
C LEU A 178 11.68 -9.53 -2.72
N ARG A 179 11.59 -10.59 -3.52
CA ARG A 179 11.58 -11.97 -3.07
C ARG A 179 12.88 -12.68 -3.39
#